data_AF-A0A1E3VTL5-F1
#
_entry.id   AF-A0A1E3VTL5-F1
#
_cell.length_a   1.000
_cell.length_b   1.000
_cell.length_c   1.000
_cell.angle_alpha   90.00
_cell.angle_beta   90.00
_cell.angle_gamma   90.00
#
_symmetry.space_group_name_H-M   'P 1'
#
loop_
_entity.id
_entity.type
_entity.pdbx_description
1 polymer ?
#
loop_
_entity_poly.entity_id
_entity_poly.type
_entity_poly.pdbx_seq_one_letter_code
_entity_poly.pdbx_strand_id
1 'polypeptide(L)'
;MKKTTYFNSEDVKGWPRPEELRPFFFAPPGREWFNSTGNDGALLTGEGLYGTDNEDHLAGKRVDLDLYLYGMPGLGVLLIYHKHGGGYQEEYTSVGDMSRLKEWVENLHQTKLPIGLFIPFPRAYDAVKEFIETDGELPKCIEWVANKDLPYGTFPDPAVELEERFGKD
;
A
#
# COMPACT_ATOMS: atom_id res chain seq x y z
N MET A 1 1.21 19.61 -7.66
CA MET A 1 1.26 18.16 -7.41
C MET A 1 1.97 17.40 -8.53
N LYS A 2 3.02 16.68 -8.19
CA LYS A 2 3.76 15.77 -9.07
C LYS A 2 3.33 14.33 -8.77
N LYS A 3 3.00 13.55 -9.80
CA LYS A 3 2.54 12.16 -9.67
C LYS A 3 3.61 11.22 -10.20
N THR A 4 3.88 10.16 -9.47
CA THR A 4 4.81 9.10 -9.86
C THR A 4 4.19 7.76 -9.50
N THR A 5 4.41 6.77 -10.36
CA THR A 5 3.96 5.40 -10.12
C THR A 5 5.17 4.49 -10.24
N TYR A 6 5.47 3.74 -9.21
CA TYR A 6 6.40 2.63 -9.25
C TYR A 6 5.60 1.33 -9.36
N PHE A 7 5.72 0.66 -10.50
CA PHE A 7 5.00 -0.59 -10.74
C PHE A 7 5.88 -1.52 -11.59
N ASN A 8 5.96 -2.80 -11.23
CA ASN A 8 6.73 -3.80 -11.99
C ASN A 8 8.20 -3.37 -12.20
N SER A 9 8.82 -2.79 -11.17
CA SER A 9 10.21 -2.31 -11.20
C SER A 9 10.50 -1.14 -12.15
N GLU A 10 9.46 -0.43 -12.59
CA GLU A 10 9.58 0.76 -13.43
C GLU A 10 8.93 1.98 -12.77
N ASP A 11 9.62 3.13 -12.86
CA ASP A 11 9.07 4.43 -12.49
C ASP A 11 8.41 5.10 -13.69
N VAL A 12 7.12 5.37 -13.56
CA VAL A 12 6.30 6.02 -14.58
C VAL A 12 5.82 7.37 -14.07
N LYS A 13 5.92 8.40 -14.91
CA LYS A 13 5.38 9.73 -14.60
C LYS A 13 3.87 9.74 -14.74
N GLY A 14 3.17 10.24 -13.74
CA GLY A 14 1.71 10.31 -13.73
C GLY A 14 1.05 9.13 -13.04
N TRP A 15 -0.29 9.16 -12.98
CA TRP A 15 -1.08 7.97 -12.71
C TRP A 15 -1.13 7.08 -13.94
N PRO A 16 -1.04 5.75 -13.79
CA PRO A 16 -1.25 4.84 -14.89
C PRO A 16 -2.72 4.89 -15.29
N ARG A 17 -3.03 4.45 -16.51
CA ARG A 17 -4.43 4.19 -16.86
C ARG A 17 -4.89 2.93 -16.13
N PRO A 18 -6.10 2.90 -15.56
CA PRO A 18 -6.60 1.68 -14.91
C PRO A 18 -6.51 0.43 -15.81
N GLU A 19 -6.68 0.59 -17.13
CA GLU A 19 -6.55 -0.48 -18.11
C GLU A 19 -5.13 -1.08 -18.20
N GLU A 20 -4.09 -0.27 -17.93
CA GLU A 20 -2.69 -0.72 -17.89
C GLU A 20 -2.43 -1.61 -16.66
N LEU A 21 -3.14 -1.34 -15.56
CA LEU A 21 -3.04 -2.11 -14.33
C LEU A 21 -3.89 -3.39 -14.35
N ARG A 22 -4.99 -3.39 -15.09
CA ARG A 22 -5.96 -4.50 -15.13
C ARG A 22 -5.33 -5.90 -15.29
N PRO A 23 -4.35 -6.14 -16.16
CA PRO A 23 -3.74 -7.46 -16.32
C PRO A 23 -3.10 -8.02 -15.04
N PHE A 24 -2.66 -7.16 -14.11
CA PHE A 24 -2.04 -7.58 -12.86
C PHE A 24 -3.06 -8.04 -11.80
N PHE A 25 -4.32 -7.61 -11.90
CA PHE A 25 -5.37 -8.00 -10.95
C PHE A 25 -6.25 -9.14 -11.47
N PHE A 26 -6.28 -9.36 -12.79
CA PHE A 26 -7.18 -10.33 -13.43
C PHE A 26 -6.45 -11.39 -14.25
N ALA A 27 -5.14 -11.59 -14.02
CA ALA A 27 -4.43 -12.73 -14.59
C ALA A 27 -5.00 -14.07 -14.04
N PRO A 28 -4.71 -15.21 -14.69
CA PRO A 28 -5.09 -16.51 -14.15
C PRO A 28 -4.51 -16.74 -12.74
N PRO A 29 -5.19 -17.55 -11.89
CA PRO A 29 -4.72 -17.89 -10.55
C PRO A 29 -3.26 -18.32 -10.48
N GLY A 30 -2.51 -17.71 -9.57
CA GLY A 30 -1.07 -17.92 -9.39
C GLY A 30 -0.20 -17.08 -10.34
N ARG A 31 -0.81 -16.23 -11.17
CA ARG A 31 -0.11 -15.28 -12.06
C ARG A 31 -0.58 -13.84 -11.85
N GLU A 32 -1.59 -13.61 -11.02
CA GLU A 32 -1.95 -12.27 -10.56
C GLU A 32 -0.73 -11.62 -9.92
N TRP A 33 -0.53 -10.34 -10.20
CA TRP A 33 0.55 -9.50 -9.68
C TRP A 33 1.96 -9.85 -10.16
N PHE A 34 2.34 -11.13 -10.15
CA PHE A 34 3.69 -11.65 -10.45
C PHE A 34 3.92 -11.90 -11.96
N ASN A 35 3.15 -11.24 -12.83
CA ASN A 35 3.08 -11.59 -14.25
C ASN A 35 4.40 -11.39 -15.02
N SER A 36 5.37 -10.62 -14.50
CA SER A 36 6.56 -10.24 -15.30
C SER A 36 7.90 -10.07 -14.58
N THR A 37 7.96 -9.60 -13.33
CA THR A 37 9.26 -9.17 -12.73
C THR A 37 9.61 -9.80 -11.40
N GLY A 38 8.72 -10.60 -10.80
CA GLY A 38 8.96 -11.17 -9.47
C GLY A 38 9.11 -10.08 -8.40
N ASN A 39 8.42 -8.94 -8.55
CA ASN A 39 8.26 -7.93 -7.52
C ASN A 39 6.82 -8.02 -7.00
N ASP A 40 6.66 -7.98 -5.68
CA ASP A 40 5.36 -8.05 -5.01
C ASP A 40 4.86 -6.70 -4.49
N GLY A 41 5.66 -5.63 -4.61
CA GLY A 41 5.32 -4.27 -4.23
C GLY A 41 5.03 -3.35 -5.43
N ALA A 42 4.12 -2.41 -5.22
CA ALA A 42 3.94 -1.24 -6.08
C ALA A 42 3.59 0.00 -5.23
N LEU A 43 3.78 1.18 -5.80
CA LEU A 43 3.57 2.46 -5.13
C LEU A 43 3.00 3.49 -6.11
N LEU A 44 1.96 4.20 -5.69
CA LEU A 44 1.42 5.39 -6.36
C LEU A 44 1.64 6.60 -5.44
N THR A 45 2.44 7.56 -5.87
CA THR A 45 2.82 8.74 -5.06
C THR A 45 2.35 10.05 -5.71
N GLY A 46 1.75 10.92 -4.90
CA GLY A 46 1.43 12.31 -5.22
C GLY A 46 2.21 13.24 -4.30
N GLU A 47 3.14 14.02 -4.84
CA GLU A 47 3.95 14.97 -4.08
C GLU A 47 3.41 16.40 -4.23
N GLY A 48 3.34 17.15 -3.13
CA GLY A 48 2.94 18.57 -3.15
C GLY A 48 1.46 18.77 -3.49
N LEU A 49 0.59 18.09 -2.77
CA LEU A 49 -0.85 18.30 -2.75
C LEU A 49 -1.17 19.74 -2.33
N TYR A 50 -2.35 20.22 -2.73
CA TYR A 50 -2.87 21.54 -2.34
C TYR A 50 -1.95 22.73 -2.68
N GLY A 51 -1.09 22.59 -3.71
CA GLY A 51 -0.16 23.64 -4.14
C GLY A 51 1.09 23.77 -3.27
N THR A 52 1.40 22.76 -2.45
CA THR A 52 2.59 22.73 -1.59
C THR A 52 3.83 22.19 -2.30
N ASP A 53 3.83 22.06 -3.63
CA ASP A 53 4.92 21.45 -4.41
C ASP A 53 6.25 22.20 -4.35
N ASN A 54 6.25 23.46 -3.93
CA ASN A 54 7.47 24.25 -3.69
C ASN A 54 7.89 24.29 -2.20
N GLU A 55 7.14 23.65 -1.31
CA GLU A 55 7.47 23.56 0.11
C GLU A 55 8.55 22.51 0.38
N ASP A 56 9.26 22.70 1.49
CA ASP A 56 10.28 21.76 1.93
C ASP A 56 9.65 20.48 2.52
N HIS A 57 9.92 19.35 1.88
CA HIS A 57 9.51 18.02 2.34
C HIS A 57 10.15 17.64 3.68
N LEU A 58 11.41 18.03 3.94
CA LEU A 58 12.10 17.71 5.19
C LEU A 58 11.56 18.52 6.38
N ALA A 59 11.03 19.70 6.10
CA ALA A 59 10.36 20.52 7.11
C ALA A 59 8.93 20.02 7.42
N GLY A 60 8.45 18.97 6.76
CA GLY A 60 7.11 18.43 6.93
C GLY A 60 5.99 19.38 6.48
N LYS A 61 6.30 20.39 5.67
CA LYS A 61 5.32 21.39 5.19
C LYS A 61 4.65 20.97 3.90
N ARG A 62 5.38 20.25 3.04
CA ARG A 62 4.84 19.68 1.81
C ARG A 62 3.85 18.57 2.17
N VAL A 63 2.66 18.62 1.58
CA VAL A 63 1.65 17.58 1.74
C VAL A 63 1.86 16.55 0.64
N ASP A 64 2.15 15.32 1.03
CA ASP A 64 2.39 14.20 0.13
C ASP A 64 1.38 13.08 0.41
N LEU A 65 1.28 12.18 -0.56
CA LEU A 65 0.34 11.07 -0.58
C LEU A 65 1.01 9.86 -1.20
N ASP A 66 0.87 8.71 -0.53
CA ASP A 66 1.31 7.41 -0.99
C ASP A 66 0.17 6.39 -0.90
N LEU A 67 0.04 5.57 -1.94
CA LEU A 67 -0.72 4.32 -1.90
C LEU A 67 0.26 3.18 -2.18
N TYR A 68 0.57 2.40 -1.14
CA TYR A 68 1.37 1.19 -1.24
C TYR A 68 0.47 0.00 -1.55
N LEU A 69 0.98 -0.93 -2.36
CA LEU A 69 0.28 -2.13 -2.78
C LEU A 69 1.21 -3.32 -2.64
N TYR A 70 0.76 -4.36 -1.93
CA TYR A 70 1.47 -5.64 -1.83
C TYR A 70 0.56 -6.76 -2.35
N GLY A 71 0.90 -7.34 -3.49
CA GLY A 71 0.14 -8.44 -4.08
C GLY A 71 0.70 -9.80 -3.68
N MET A 72 -0.19 -10.72 -3.33
CA MET A 72 0.17 -12.06 -2.87
C MET A 72 -0.75 -13.11 -3.51
N PRO A 73 -0.23 -14.10 -4.26
CA PRO A 73 -1.05 -15.06 -4.97
C PRO A 73 -1.87 -15.88 -3.97
N GLY A 74 -3.17 -16.05 -4.26
CA GLY A 74 -4.09 -16.77 -3.38
C GLY A 74 -4.61 -15.98 -2.17
N LEU A 75 -4.02 -14.82 -1.83
CA LEU A 75 -4.54 -13.93 -0.78
C LEU A 75 -5.18 -12.65 -1.35
N GLY A 76 -4.62 -12.10 -2.43
CA GLY A 76 -5.09 -10.85 -3.04
C GLY A 76 -4.06 -9.72 -2.88
N VAL A 77 -4.51 -8.53 -2.50
CA VAL A 77 -3.65 -7.35 -2.34
C VAL A 77 -3.89 -6.69 -0.98
N LEU A 78 -2.82 -6.31 -0.30
CA LEU A 78 -2.85 -5.41 0.85
C LEU A 78 -2.59 -3.99 0.34
N LEU A 79 -3.46 -3.04 0.70
CA LEU A 79 -3.32 -1.62 0.36
C LEU A 79 -3.04 -0.79 1.63
N ILE A 80 -2.06 0.11 1.57
CA ILE A 80 -1.78 1.09 2.63
C ILE A 80 -1.86 2.49 2.03
N TYR A 81 -2.76 3.32 2.53
CA TYR A 81 -2.90 4.72 2.19
C TYR A 81 -2.19 5.57 3.24
N HIS A 82 -1.34 6.49 2.81
CA HIS A 82 -0.61 7.38 3.69
C HIS A 82 -0.63 8.81 3.14
N LYS A 83 -1.26 9.75 3.85
CA LYS A 83 -1.22 11.19 3.54
C LYS A 83 -0.52 11.91 4.70
N HIS A 84 0.54 12.64 4.39
CA HIS A 84 1.40 13.22 5.40
C HIS A 84 1.92 14.62 5.04
N GLY A 85 2.38 15.34 6.06
CA GLY A 85 2.91 16.71 5.93
C GLY A 85 1.81 17.78 5.93
N GLY A 86 2.19 19.05 6.10
CA GLY A 86 1.25 20.17 6.24
C GLY A 86 0.27 20.03 7.41
N GLY A 87 0.60 19.22 8.42
CA GLY A 87 -0.27 18.88 9.55
C GLY A 87 -1.09 17.60 9.36
N TYR A 88 -1.05 16.96 8.18
CA TYR A 88 -1.64 15.66 7.94
C TYR A 88 -0.74 14.53 8.46
N GLN A 89 -1.37 13.52 9.04
CA GLN A 89 -0.75 12.26 9.49
C GLN A 89 -1.81 11.15 9.42
N GLU A 90 -2.30 10.93 8.21
CA GLU A 90 -3.34 9.96 7.91
C GLU A 90 -2.71 8.68 7.39
N GLU A 91 -2.98 7.55 8.05
CA GLU A 91 -2.47 6.25 7.64
C GLU A 91 -3.57 5.21 7.83
N TYR A 92 -3.93 4.52 6.75
CA TYR A 92 -5.02 3.55 6.70
C TYR A 92 -4.60 2.30 5.94
N THR A 93 -5.08 1.13 6.39
CA THR A 93 -4.86 -0.15 5.70
C THR A 93 -6.19 -0.77 5.28
N SER A 94 -6.21 -1.47 4.15
CA SER A 94 -7.37 -2.24 3.70
C SER A 94 -7.81 -3.30 4.72
N VAL A 95 -9.12 -3.50 4.85
CA VAL A 95 -9.70 -4.51 5.73
C VAL A 95 -10.15 -5.72 4.92
N GLY A 96 -9.56 -6.88 5.23
CA GLY A 96 -9.91 -8.18 4.66
C GLY A 96 -10.62 -9.07 5.69
N ASP A 97 -10.15 -10.31 5.83
CA ASP A 97 -10.65 -11.23 6.85
C ASP A 97 -9.95 -11.02 8.20
N MET A 98 -10.52 -10.13 9.02
CA MET A 98 -9.95 -9.78 10.33
C MET A 98 -9.86 -10.96 11.31
N SER A 99 -10.53 -12.09 11.07
CA SER A 99 -10.35 -13.31 11.89
C SER A 99 -8.92 -13.88 11.75
N ARG A 100 -8.26 -13.56 10.64
CA ARG A 100 -6.90 -13.98 10.27
C ARG A 100 -5.85 -12.90 10.50
N LEU A 101 -6.16 -11.85 11.27
CA LEU A 101 -5.24 -10.74 11.53
C LEU A 101 -3.93 -11.18 12.19
N LYS A 102 -3.97 -12.25 13.00
CA LYS A 102 -2.80 -12.83 13.69
C LYS A 102 -2.11 -13.92 12.87
N GLU A 103 -2.45 -14.07 11.60
CA GLU A 103 -1.70 -14.89 10.66
C GLU A 103 -0.87 -13.98 9.77
N TRP A 104 0.31 -14.44 9.38
CA TRP A 104 1.24 -13.65 8.56
C TRP A 104 1.64 -14.41 7.30
N VAL A 105 1.94 -13.64 6.27
CA VAL A 105 2.64 -14.10 5.07
C VAL A 105 3.92 -13.29 4.92
N GLU A 106 5.02 -13.94 4.53
CA GLU A 106 6.26 -13.25 4.18
C GLU A 106 6.22 -12.86 2.71
N ASN A 107 6.46 -11.58 2.45
CA ASN A 107 6.62 -11.05 1.10
C ASN A 107 8.04 -11.38 0.56
N LEU A 108 8.32 -11.09 -0.70
CA LEU A 108 9.61 -11.34 -1.35
C LEU A 108 10.78 -10.57 -0.71
N HIS A 109 10.47 -9.51 0.03
CA HIS A 109 11.42 -8.71 0.80
C HIS A 109 11.58 -9.19 2.25
N GLN A 110 11.04 -10.37 2.60
CA GLN A 110 11.05 -10.95 3.96
C GLN A 110 10.28 -10.11 4.99
N THR A 111 9.43 -9.20 4.54
CA THR A 111 8.49 -8.46 5.40
C THR A 111 7.30 -9.34 5.71
N LYS A 112 7.00 -9.50 7.00
CA LYS A 112 5.78 -10.19 7.46
C LYS A 112 4.58 -9.25 7.35
N LEU A 113 3.60 -9.64 6.55
CA LEU A 113 2.36 -8.91 6.34
C LEU A 113 1.18 -9.69 6.93
N PRO A 114 0.27 -9.05 7.68
CA PRO A 114 -0.87 -9.71 8.29
C PRO A 114 -1.91 -10.12 7.23
N ILE A 115 -2.29 -11.39 7.22
CA ILE A 115 -3.19 -11.95 6.19
C ILE A 115 -4.58 -11.30 6.25
N GLY A 116 -5.06 -10.94 7.45
CA GLY A 116 -6.38 -10.34 7.63
C GLY A 116 -6.59 -8.97 6.97
N LEU A 117 -5.52 -8.35 6.44
CA LEU A 117 -5.59 -7.06 5.75
C LEU A 117 -5.56 -7.17 4.22
N PHE A 118 -5.39 -8.39 3.68
CA PHE A 118 -5.48 -8.62 2.24
C PHE A 118 -6.93 -8.66 1.77
N ILE A 119 -7.22 -7.95 0.68
CA ILE A 119 -8.50 -7.98 -0.02
C ILE A 119 -8.35 -8.69 -1.38
N PRO A 120 -9.41 -9.35 -1.90
CA PRO A 120 -9.32 -10.05 -3.19
C PRO A 120 -8.89 -9.14 -4.34
N PHE A 121 -8.13 -9.67 -5.32
CA PHE A 121 -7.62 -8.89 -6.45
C PHE A 121 -8.67 -8.03 -7.17
N PRO A 122 -9.89 -8.53 -7.51
CA PRO A 122 -10.89 -7.68 -8.15
C PRO A 122 -11.29 -6.46 -7.32
N ARG A 123 -11.40 -6.61 -5.98
CA ARG A 123 -11.73 -5.49 -5.09
C ARG A 123 -10.57 -4.51 -4.94
N ALA A 124 -9.35 -5.02 -4.91
CA ALA A 124 -8.17 -4.16 -4.91
C ALA A 124 -8.08 -3.33 -6.19
N TYR A 125 -8.38 -3.93 -7.35
CA TYR A 125 -8.44 -3.20 -8.62
C TYR A 125 -9.46 -2.06 -8.58
N ASP A 126 -10.67 -2.32 -8.07
CA ASP A 126 -11.71 -1.30 -7.96
C ASP A 126 -11.26 -0.13 -7.06
N ALA A 127 -10.59 -0.43 -5.94
CA ALA A 127 -10.05 0.59 -5.04
C ALA A 127 -8.94 1.42 -5.69
N VAL A 128 -7.99 0.77 -6.37
CA VAL A 128 -6.89 1.46 -7.06
C VAL A 128 -7.40 2.30 -8.22
N LYS A 129 -8.40 1.79 -8.95
CA LYS A 129 -9.08 2.54 -9.99
C LYS A 129 -9.76 3.78 -9.42
N GLU A 130 -10.52 3.65 -8.32
CA GLU A 130 -11.17 4.79 -7.66
C GLU A 130 -10.14 5.81 -7.17
N PHE A 131 -9.02 5.37 -6.57
CA PHE A 131 -7.92 6.26 -6.18
C PHE A 131 -7.40 7.09 -7.36
N ILE A 132 -7.14 6.45 -8.51
CA ILE A 132 -6.67 7.13 -9.72
C ILE A 132 -7.73 8.12 -10.25
N GLU A 133 -8.99 7.68 -10.33
CA GLU A 133 -10.10 8.49 -10.87
C GLU A 133 -10.48 9.68 -9.99
N THR A 134 -10.25 9.57 -8.67
CA THR A 134 -10.50 10.64 -7.68
C THR A 134 -9.25 11.48 -7.38
N ASP A 135 -8.18 11.28 -8.14
CA ASP A 135 -6.89 11.96 -8.01
C ASP A 135 -6.22 11.84 -6.63
N GLY A 136 -6.30 10.65 -6.03
CA GLY A 136 -5.60 10.31 -4.79
C GLY A 136 -6.45 10.41 -3.52
N GLU A 137 -7.77 10.55 -3.63
CA GLU A 137 -8.64 10.45 -2.47
C GLU A 137 -8.71 9.00 -1.97
N LEU A 138 -8.95 8.84 -0.66
CA LEU A 138 -9.11 7.51 -0.05
C LEU A 138 -10.31 6.79 -0.70
N PRO A 139 -10.10 5.62 -1.36
CA PRO A 139 -11.18 4.88 -2.03
C PRO A 139 -12.30 4.49 -1.09
N LYS A 140 -13.55 4.68 -1.50
CA LYS A 140 -14.75 4.39 -0.69
C LYS A 140 -15.35 3.02 -0.99
N CYS A 141 -14.94 2.37 -2.08
CA CYS A 141 -15.48 1.08 -2.48
C CYS A 141 -15.01 -0.12 -1.63
N ILE A 142 -14.06 0.09 -0.72
CA ILE A 142 -13.58 -0.90 0.24
C ILE A 142 -13.59 -0.35 1.67
N GLU A 143 -13.43 -1.25 2.65
CA GLU A 143 -13.28 -0.88 4.05
C GLU A 143 -11.81 -0.62 4.38
N TRP A 144 -11.59 0.38 5.22
CA TRP A 144 -10.29 0.81 5.70
C TRP A 144 -10.30 0.87 7.22
N VAL A 145 -9.17 0.55 7.84
CA VAL A 145 -8.91 0.76 9.27
C VAL A 145 -7.76 1.74 9.40
N ALA A 146 -7.89 2.71 10.30
CA ALA A 146 -6.77 3.60 10.60
C ALA A 146 -5.66 2.79 11.29
N ASN A 147 -4.41 2.97 10.89
CA ASN A 147 -3.30 2.13 11.39
C ASN A 147 -3.13 2.24 12.91
N LYS A 148 -3.45 3.39 13.50
CA LYS A 148 -3.46 3.60 14.96
C LYS A 148 -4.49 2.76 15.72
N ASP A 149 -5.54 2.27 15.03
CA ASP A 149 -6.62 1.47 15.62
C ASP A 149 -6.35 -0.04 15.45
N LEU A 150 -5.28 -0.42 14.74
CA LEU A 150 -4.81 -1.80 14.66
C LEU A 150 -4.13 -2.22 15.98
N PRO A 151 -4.28 -3.48 16.42
CA PRO A 151 -3.55 -3.99 17.57
C PRO A 151 -2.03 -3.81 17.43
N TYR A 152 -1.36 -3.55 18.54
CA TYR A 152 0.11 -3.52 18.58
C TYR A 152 0.70 -4.83 18.02
N GLY A 153 1.76 -4.72 17.22
CA GLY A 153 2.42 -5.87 16.57
C GLY A 153 1.68 -6.42 15.35
N THR A 154 0.63 -5.74 14.84
CA THR A 154 -0.04 -6.12 13.58
C THR A 154 0.94 -6.16 12.41
N PHE A 155 1.78 -5.14 12.30
CA PHE A 155 2.97 -5.14 11.45
C PHE A 155 4.18 -5.32 12.36
N PRO A 156 4.79 -6.52 12.42
CA PRO A 156 5.93 -6.76 13.29
C PRO A 156 7.12 -5.90 12.83
N ASP A 157 7.66 -5.12 13.75
CA ASP A 157 8.88 -4.34 13.52
C ASP A 157 10.09 -5.28 13.59
N PRO A 158 10.93 -5.36 12.54
CA PRO A 158 12.15 -6.15 12.56
C PRO A 158 13.07 -5.82 13.74
N ALA A 159 13.09 -4.56 14.21
CA ALA A 159 13.88 -4.14 15.37
C ALA A 159 13.32 -4.73 16.68
N VAL A 160 11.99 -4.86 16.80
CA VAL A 160 11.33 -5.48 17.95
C VAL A 160 11.52 -6.99 17.95
N GLU A 161 11.48 -7.66 16.79
CA GLU A 161 11.79 -9.10 16.70
C GLU A 161 13.24 -9.41 17.09
N LEU A 162 14.20 -8.52 16.80
CA LEU A 162 15.58 -8.66 17.23
C LEU A 162 15.72 -8.50 18.75
N GLU A 163 15.06 -7.51 19.36
CA GLU A 163 15.04 -7.36 20.82
C GLU A 163 14.41 -8.56 21.54
N GLU A 164 13.31 -9.13 21.00
CA GLU A 164 12.67 -10.31 21.58
C GLU A 164 13.51 -11.58 21.41
N ARG A 165 14.25 -11.71 20.30
CA ARG A 165 15.04 -12.90 19.98
C ARG A 165 16.41 -12.92 20.66
N PHE A 166 17.00 -11.75 20.92
CA PHE A 166 18.35 -11.63 21.50
C PHE A 166 18.36 -11.01 22.90
N GLY A 167 17.22 -10.54 23.41
CA GLY A 167 17.12 -9.84 24.68
C GLY A 167 17.60 -8.39 24.59
N LYS A 168 17.18 -7.56 25.53
CA LYS A 168 17.76 -6.22 25.72
C LYS A 168 19.18 -6.38 26.29
N ASP A 169 20.18 -5.88 25.57
CA ASP A 169 21.52 -5.64 26.11
C ASP A 169 21.49 -4.67 27.31
#